data_AF-A0A924C0W3-F1
#
_entry.id   AF-A0A924C0W3-F1
#
_cell.length_a   1.000
_cell.length_b   1.000
_cell.length_c   1.000
_cell.angle_alpha   90.00
_cell.angle_beta   90.00
_cell.angle_gamma   90.00
#
_symmetry.space_group_name_H-M   'P 1'
#
loop_
_entity.id
_entity.type
_entity.pdbx_description
1 polymer ?
#
loop_
_entity_poly.entity_id
_entity_poly.type
_entity_poly.pdbx_seq_one_letter_code
_entity_poly.pdbx_strand_id
1 'polypeptide(L)'
;IAQAVSGADLILIAAPVAQTEAILAAIEPHLQVGTVITDAGSTKSDVVAAARRALGDKVRQFVPGHPIAGRESNGPDAAIIDLYVGKKVVLAPLPENSDADIQRVTSAWQQCGAIIHLLTPEKHDCIFAAVSHLPHLLAYALVDDIARKPHADLLFQYAASGFRDFTRIAGSSPEMWRDISLANQSALLDELDSYMNRLSQLRGLLAAGDGPGIEAVYGNAQQARQSWIRTIEATETQARQGGD
;
A
#
# COMPACT_ATOMS: atom_id res chain seq x y z
N ILE A 1 -15.49 -5.80 21.89
CA ILE A 1 -14.00 -5.74 21.93
C ILE A 1 -13.46 -6.51 23.13
N ALA A 2 -13.80 -6.18 24.37
CA ALA A 2 -13.31 -6.89 25.58
C ALA A 2 -13.35 -8.43 25.48
N GLN A 3 -14.48 -9.01 25.05
CA GLN A 3 -14.60 -10.46 24.87
C GLN A 3 -13.71 -11.01 23.75
N ALA A 4 -13.52 -10.27 22.66
CA ALA A 4 -12.75 -10.71 21.49
C ALA A 4 -11.22 -10.67 21.75
N VAL A 5 -10.76 -9.80 22.64
CA VAL A 5 -9.32 -9.65 22.96
C VAL A 5 -8.91 -10.40 24.23
N SER A 6 -9.87 -10.95 24.97
CA SER A 6 -9.60 -11.70 26.20
C SER A 6 -8.82 -12.98 25.88
N GLY A 7 -7.62 -13.12 26.46
CA GLY A 7 -6.74 -14.27 26.26
C GLY A 7 -6.08 -14.34 24.87
N ALA A 8 -6.13 -13.25 24.09
CA ALA A 8 -5.48 -13.21 22.78
C ALA A 8 -3.96 -13.06 22.93
N ASP A 9 -3.20 -13.98 22.35
CA ASP A 9 -1.74 -13.87 22.22
C ASP A 9 -1.33 -12.87 21.12
N LEU A 10 -2.16 -12.78 20.07
CA LEU A 10 -1.97 -11.93 18.90
C LEU A 10 -3.30 -11.30 18.48
N ILE A 11 -3.30 -9.99 18.22
CA ILE A 11 -4.44 -9.23 17.71
C ILE A 11 -4.04 -8.62 16.37
N LEU A 12 -4.81 -8.90 15.31
CA LEU A 12 -4.65 -8.28 13.99
C LEU A 12 -5.76 -7.24 13.76
N ILE A 13 -5.37 -5.99 13.53
CA ILE A 13 -6.27 -4.90 13.14
C ILE A 13 -6.31 -4.83 11.60
N ALA A 14 -7.39 -5.35 11.01
CA ALA A 14 -7.65 -5.32 9.57
C ALA A 14 -8.77 -4.31 9.23
N ALA A 15 -8.69 -3.11 9.79
CA ALA A 15 -9.61 -2.00 9.56
C ALA A 15 -8.93 -0.88 8.76
N PRO A 16 -9.69 0.06 8.15
CA PRO A 16 -9.12 1.25 7.54
C PRO A 16 -8.21 2.00 8.51
N VAL A 17 -7.08 2.53 8.01
CA VAL A 17 -6.03 3.17 8.83
C VAL A 17 -6.57 4.30 9.71
N ALA A 18 -7.57 5.05 9.22
CA ALA A 18 -8.25 6.11 9.97
C ALA A 18 -8.96 5.63 11.26
N GLN A 19 -9.27 4.34 11.38
CA GLN A 19 -9.94 3.76 12.56
C GLN A 19 -8.96 3.23 13.61
N THR A 20 -7.66 3.19 13.29
CA THR A 20 -6.62 2.56 14.11
C THR A 20 -6.60 3.09 15.54
N GLU A 21 -6.62 4.42 15.71
CA GLU A 21 -6.54 5.04 17.03
C GLU A 21 -7.73 4.66 17.92
N ALA A 22 -8.94 4.76 17.39
CA ALA A 22 -10.16 4.43 18.12
C ALA A 22 -10.20 2.94 18.50
N ILE A 23 -9.76 2.06 17.60
CA ILE A 23 -9.68 0.61 17.85
C ILE A 23 -8.63 0.33 18.94
N LEU A 24 -7.44 0.90 18.83
CA LEU A 24 -6.37 0.72 19.82
C LEU A 24 -6.78 1.24 21.20
N ALA A 25 -7.42 2.41 21.27
CA ALA A 25 -7.93 2.98 22.52
C ALA A 25 -8.99 2.11 23.17
N ALA A 26 -9.83 1.43 22.37
CA ALA A 26 -10.83 0.50 22.88
C ALA A 26 -10.24 -0.86 23.30
N ILE A 27 -9.08 -1.25 22.75
CA ILE A 27 -8.38 -2.49 23.10
C ILE A 27 -7.48 -2.29 24.34
N GLU A 28 -6.87 -1.10 24.49
CA GLU A 28 -5.87 -0.78 25.52
C GLU A 28 -6.25 -1.25 26.95
N PRO A 29 -7.48 -1.03 27.46
CA PRO A 29 -7.83 -1.39 28.83
C PRO A 29 -7.91 -2.90 29.07
N HIS A 30 -7.93 -3.69 27.99
CA HIS A 30 -8.12 -5.12 28.01
C HIS A 30 -6.86 -5.91 27.63
N LEU A 31 -5.77 -5.22 27.27
CA LEU A 31 -4.52 -5.86 26.89
C LEU A 31 -3.85 -6.57 28.08
N GLN A 32 -3.52 -7.84 27.88
CA GLN A 32 -2.73 -8.62 28.81
C GLN A 32 -1.24 -8.37 28.57
N VAL A 33 -0.44 -8.64 29.60
CA VAL A 33 1.02 -8.67 29.47
C VAL A 33 1.38 -9.78 28.49
N GLY A 34 2.10 -9.45 27.41
CA GLY A 34 2.54 -10.40 26.40
C GLY A 34 1.62 -10.57 25.19
N THR A 35 0.44 -9.93 25.17
CA THR A 35 -0.36 -9.80 23.94
C THR A 35 0.40 -8.95 22.93
N VAL A 36 0.51 -9.41 21.69
CA VAL A 36 1.09 -8.64 20.58
C VAL A 36 -0.03 -8.14 19.66
N ILE A 37 0.09 -6.92 19.16
CA ILE A 37 -0.85 -6.30 18.24
C ILE A 37 -0.13 -6.01 16.93
N THR A 38 -0.73 -6.35 15.79
CA THR A 38 -0.35 -5.88 14.45
C THR A 38 -1.53 -5.23 13.75
N ASP A 39 -1.24 -4.51 12.67
CA ASP A 39 -2.22 -4.09 11.70
C ASP A 39 -1.91 -4.64 10.30
N ALA A 40 -2.80 -4.32 9.35
CA ALA A 40 -2.63 -4.57 7.92
C ALA A 40 -2.80 -3.29 7.07
N GLY A 41 -2.64 -2.11 7.68
CA GLY A 41 -2.91 -0.82 7.05
C GLY A 41 -1.91 -0.46 5.94
N SER A 42 -2.35 0.34 4.97
CA SER A 42 -1.52 0.72 3.82
C SER A 42 -0.54 1.86 4.07
N THR A 43 -0.61 2.51 5.23
CA THR A 43 0.29 3.57 5.70
C THR A 43 0.81 3.20 7.09
N LYS A 44 1.99 3.70 7.50
CA LYS A 44 2.64 3.26 8.74
C LYS A 44 2.98 4.39 9.69
N SER A 45 3.40 5.57 9.24
CA SER A 45 3.76 6.66 10.14
C SER A 45 2.54 7.19 10.93
N ASP A 46 1.38 7.31 10.28
CA ASP A 46 0.13 7.73 10.94
C ASP A 46 -0.38 6.68 11.95
N VAL A 47 -0.32 5.41 11.56
CA VAL A 47 -0.70 4.25 12.38
C VAL A 47 0.18 4.16 13.63
N VAL A 48 1.49 4.40 13.49
CA VAL A 48 2.42 4.45 14.62
C VAL A 48 2.11 5.64 15.53
N ALA A 49 1.82 6.81 14.97
CA ALA A 49 1.43 7.98 15.77
C ALA A 49 0.12 7.73 16.54
N ALA A 50 -0.86 7.11 15.90
CA ALA A 50 -2.11 6.68 16.53
C ALA A 50 -1.85 5.68 17.67
N ALA A 51 -1.00 4.68 17.45
CA ALA A 51 -0.64 3.70 18.46
C ALA A 51 0.05 4.32 19.68
N ARG A 52 0.96 5.27 19.46
CA ARG A 52 1.61 6.01 20.55
C ARG A 52 0.62 6.78 21.41
N ARG A 53 -0.35 7.46 20.78
CA ARG A 53 -1.42 8.19 21.50
C ARG A 53 -2.35 7.25 22.27
N ALA A 54 -2.77 6.15 21.64
CA ALA A 54 -3.77 5.25 22.20
C ALA A 54 -3.21 4.29 23.27
N LEU A 55 -1.98 3.81 23.11
CA LEU A 55 -1.42 2.76 23.96
C LEU A 55 -0.45 3.28 25.04
N GLY A 56 0.08 4.50 24.90
CA GLY A 56 1.12 5.02 25.80
C GLY A 56 2.28 4.03 25.94
N ASP A 57 2.61 3.65 27.18
CA ASP A 57 3.70 2.70 27.46
C ASP A 57 3.49 1.29 26.91
N LYS A 58 2.24 0.92 26.59
CA LYS A 58 1.90 -0.36 25.95
C LYS A 58 2.18 -0.36 24.44
N VAL A 59 2.65 0.75 23.86
CA VAL A 59 3.04 0.80 22.44
C VAL A 59 4.10 -0.24 22.06
N ARG A 60 4.91 -0.69 23.04
CA ARG A 60 5.86 -1.80 22.87
C ARG A 60 5.20 -3.11 22.39
N GLN A 61 3.90 -3.27 22.62
CA GLN A 61 3.11 -4.44 22.22
C GLN A 61 2.61 -4.33 20.77
N PHE A 62 2.79 -3.19 20.10
CA PHE A 62 2.32 -2.95 18.74
C PHE A 62 3.47 -3.06 17.74
N VAL A 63 3.37 -4.03 16.82
CA VAL A 63 4.29 -4.25 15.70
C VAL A 63 3.53 -3.96 14.39
N PRO A 64 3.73 -2.78 13.77
CA PRO A 64 3.01 -2.39 12.57
C PRO A 64 3.30 -3.32 11.38
N GLY A 65 2.28 -3.60 10.55
CA GLY A 65 2.36 -4.48 9.40
C GLY A 65 1.60 -3.95 8.18
N HIS A 66 2.04 -4.35 6.99
CA HIS A 66 1.36 -4.09 5.72
C HIS A 66 1.57 -5.27 4.77
N PRO A 67 0.55 -6.14 4.58
CA PRO A 67 0.58 -7.13 3.53
C PRO A 67 0.43 -6.45 2.16
N ILE A 68 1.40 -6.65 1.27
CA ILE A 68 1.39 -6.12 -0.10
C ILE A 68 0.64 -7.11 -0.99
N ALA A 69 -0.63 -7.27 -0.65
CA ALA A 69 -1.55 -8.20 -1.27
C ALA A 69 -2.96 -7.62 -1.17
N GLY A 70 -3.64 -7.47 -2.30
CA GLY A 70 -4.99 -6.95 -2.35
C GLY A 70 -5.59 -7.06 -3.75
N ARG A 71 -6.92 -7.02 -3.80
CA ARG A 71 -7.71 -6.86 -5.02
C ARG A 71 -8.65 -5.66 -4.85
N GLU A 72 -9.21 -5.19 -5.94
CA GLU A 72 -10.23 -4.13 -5.95
C GLU A 72 -11.54 -4.50 -5.23
N SER A 73 -11.78 -5.79 -4.97
CA SER A 73 -12.94 -6.32 -4.26
C SER A 73 -12.78 -6.26 -2.73
N ASN A 74 -13.85 -5.88 -2.02
CA ASN A 74 -13.85 -5.67 -0.56
C ASN A 74 -14.89 -6.56 0.15
N GLY A 75 -14.72 -6.74 1.46
CA GLY A 75 -15.65 -7.48 2.32
C GLY A 75 -15.24 -8.94 2.57
N PRO A 76 -15.85 -9.61 3.56
CA PRO A 76 -15.48 -10.97 3.96
C PRO A 76 -15.73 -12.00 2.85
N ASP A 77 -16.73 -11.79 2.00
CA ASP A 77 -17.04 -12.68 0.87
C ASP A 77 -15.98 -12.64 -0.24
N ALA A 78 -15.12 -11.62 -0.25
CA ALA A 78 -13.99 -11.48 -1.16
C ALA A 78 -12.69 -12.11 -0.61
N ALA A 79 -12.73 -12.77 0.56
CA ALA A 79 -11.57 -13.39 1.16
C ALA A 79 -11.02 -14.54 0.31
N ILE A 80 -9.68 -14.62 0.21
CA ILE A 80 -8.97 -15.62 -0.58
C ILE A 80 -8.01 -16.37 0.35
N ILE A 81 -8.10 -17.69 0.36
CA ILE A 81 -7.38 -18.55 1.31
C ILE A 81 -5.85 -18.43 1.18
N ASP A 82 -5.36 -18.26 -0.03
CA ASP A 82 -3.94 -18.20 -0.40
C ASP A 82 -3.48 -16.78 -0.77
N LEU A 83 -4.22 -15.74 -0.34
CA LEU A 83 -3.98 -14.34 -0.72
C LEU A 83 -2.52 -13.90 -0.50
N TYR A 84 -1.91 -14.36 0.59
CA TYR A 84 -0.60 -13.91 1.04
C TYR A 84 0.56 -14.81 0.57
N VAL A 85 0.27 -15.94 -0.07
CA VAL A 85 1.30 -16.89 -0.53
C VAL A 85 2.21 -16.24 -1.56
N GLY A 86 3.51 -16.20 -1.27
CA GLY A 86 4.52 -15.55 -2.11
C GLY A 86 4.27 -14.04 -2.30
N LYS A 87 3.57 -13.40 -1.36
CA LYS A 87 3.39 -11.94 -1.30
C LYS A 87 4.30 -11.35 -0.24
N LYS A 88 4.72 -10.13 -0.48
CA LYS A 88 5.52 -9.37 0.48
C LYS A 88 4.63 -8.90 1.61
N VAL A 89 5.11 -9.00 2.84
CA VAL A 89 4.56 -8.28 3.99
C VAL A 89 5.68 -7.42 4.53
N VAL A 90 5.43 -6.12 4.65
CA VAL A 90 6.36 -5.20 5.31
C VAL A 90 5.96 -5.09 6.77
N LEU A 91 6.88 -5.39 7.68
CA LEU A 91 6.76 -5.00 9.07
C LEU A 91 7.54 -3.71 9.29
N ALA A 92 7.03 -2.84 10.14
CA ALA A 92 7.72 -1.62 10.55
C ALA A 92 7.95 -1.57 12.06
N PRO A 93 8.87 -2.41 12.59
CA PRO A 93 9.14 -2.48 14.02
C PRO A 93 9.52 -1.12 14.61
N LEU A 94 9.08 -0.90 15.84
CA LEU A 94 9.40 0.26 16.65
C LEU A 94 10.62 -0.03 17.53
N PRO A 95 11.38 1.01 17.94
CA PRO A 95 12.48 0.85 18.89
C PRO A 95 12.06 0.19 20.22
N GLU A 96 10.78 0.31 20.59
CA GLU A 96 10.22 -0.28 21.81
C GLU A 96 9.88 -1.77 21.69
N ASN A 97 9.80 -2.31 20.47
CA ASN A 97 9.42 -3.71 20.28
C ASN A 97 10.57 -4.64 20.67
N SER A 98 10.25 -5.75 21.33
CA SER A 98 11.21 -6.81 21.57
C SER A 98 11.40 -7.67 20.32
N ASP A 99 12.56 -8.30 20.18
CA ASP A 99 12.82 -9.27 19.11
C ASP A 99 11.80 -10.41 19.12
N ALA A 100 11.31 -10.80 20.30
CA ALA A 100 10.31 -11.85 20.45
C ALA A 100 8.95 -11.44 19.86
N ASP A 101 8.53 -10.19 20.04
CA ASP A 101 7.26 -9.67 19.49
C ASP A 101 7.34 -9.55 17.97
N ILE A 102 8.46 -9.04 17.45
CA ILE A 102 8.73 -8.95 16.01
C ILE A 102 8.73 -10.36 15.39
N GLN A 103 9.38 -11.33 16.03
CA GLN A 103 9.43 -12.71 15.56
C GLN A 103 8.06 -13.40 15.60
N ARG A 104 7.21 -13.08 16.58
CA ARG A 104 5.85 -13.60 16.66
C ARG A 104 5.01 -13.17 15.46
N VAL A 105 5.05 -11.87 15.13
CA VAL A 105 4.34 -11.34 13.94
C VAL A 105 4.93 -11.86 12.64
N THR A 106 6.25 -11.92 12.54
CA THR A 106 6.97 -12.51 11.41
C THR A 106 6.52 -13.94 11.15
N SER A 107 6.47 -14.77 12.21
CA SER A 107 6.08 -16.17 12.12
C SER A 107 4.61 -16.36 11.75
N ALA A 108 3.73 -15.46 12.20
CA ALA A 108 2.31 -15.48 11.84
C ALA A 108 2.12 -15.24 10.33
N TRP A 109 2.79 -14.23 9.77
CA TRP A 109 2.72 -13.95 8.32
C TRP A 109 3.40 -15.02 7.47
N GLN A 110 4.53 -15.58 7.93
CA GLN A 110 5.22 -16.68 7.24
C GLN A 110 4.38 -17.95 7.18
N GLN A 111 3.58 -18.24 8.21
CA GLN A 111 2.62 -19.35 8.17
C GLN A 111 1.52 -19.15 7.12
N CYS A 112 1.24 -17.90 6.73
CA CYS A 112 0.38 -17.57 5.59
C CYS A 112 1.11 -17.59 4.23
N GLY A 113 2.38 -18.03 4.20
CA GLY A 113 3.21 -18.10 3.00
C GLY A 113 3.80 -16.75 2.56
N ALA A 114 3.76 -15.72 3.41
CA ALA A 114 4.28 -14.40 3.08
C ALA A 114 5.80 -14.29 3.20
N ILE A 115 6.38 -13.38 2.42
CA ILE A 115 7.80 -13.01 2.44
C ILE A 115 7.95 -11.71 3.25
N ILE A 116 8.71 -11.78 4.33
CA ILE A 116 8.82 -10.66 5.29
C ILE A 116 9.95 -9.71 4.89
N HIS A 117 9.62 -8.41 4.90
CA HIS A 117 10.56 -7.31 4.76
C HIS A 117 10.43 -6.37 5.94
N LEU A 118 11.54 -5.78 6.38
CA LEU A 118 11.55 -4.79 7.45
C LEU A 118 11.89 -3.42 6.87
N LEU A 119 11.08 -2.41 7.19
CA LEU A 119 11.33 -1.01 6.86
C LEU A 119 11.03 -0.14 8.09
N THR A 120 11.60 1.07 8.16
CA THR A 120 11.06 2.07 9.10
C THR A 120 9.69 2.55 8.60
N PRO A 121 8.81 3.05 9.49
CA PRO A 121 7.51 3.59 9.08
C PRO A 121 7.62 4.66 7.98
N GLU A 122 8.60 5.56 8.11
CA GLU A 122 8.83 6.66 7.15
C GLU A 122 9.31 6.12 5.81
N LYS A 123 10.23 5.15 5.83
CA LYS A 123 10.75 4.55 4.58
C LYS A 123 9.67 3.77 3.86
N HIS A 124 8.82 3.06 4.60
CA HIS A 124 7.63 2.43 4.06
C HIS A 124 6.75 3.46 3.35
N ASP A 125 6.37 4.53 4.04
CA ASP A 125 5.45 5.52 3.50
C ASP A 125 6.01 6.25 2.27
N CYS A 126 7.31 6.59 2.25
CA CYS A 126 7.96 7.13 1.05
C CYS A 126 7.92 6.14 -0.13
N ILE A 127 8.22 4.86 0.10
CA ILE A 127 8.22 3.85 -0.98
C ILE A 127 6.80 3.69 -1.55
N PHE A 128 5.81 3.50 -0.68
CA PHE A 128 4.43 3.24 -1.12
C PHE A 128 3.73 4.49 -1.66
N ALA A 129 4.16 5.70 -1.28
CA ALA A 129 3.75 6.92 -1.97
C ALA A 129 4.08 6.83 -3.48
N ALA A 130 5.32 6.47 -3.82
CA ALA A 130 5.78 6.40 -5.20
C ALA A 130 5.19 5.22 -5.99
N VAL A 131 5.19 4.02 -5.39
CA VAL A 131 4.87 2.77 -6.13
C VAL A 131 3.43 2.30 -5.99
N SER A 132 2.61 2.95 -5.15
CA SER A 132 1.21 2.55 -4.91
C SER A 132 0.25 3.74 -4.87
N HIS A 133 0.48 4.73 -4.00
CA HIS A 133 -0.48 5.80 -3.75
C HIS A 133 -0.58 6.79 -4.91
N LEU A 134 0.56 7.25 -5.44
CA LEU A 134 0.58 8.11 -6.61
C LEU A 134 -0.06 7.43 -7.83
N PRO A 135 0.26 6.16 -8.20
CA PRO A 135 -0.45 5.45 -9.25
C PRO A 135 -1.98 5.47 -9.11
N HIS A 136 -2.52 5.23 -7.90
CA HIS A 136 -3.96 5.30 -7.66
C HIS A 136 -4.51 6.71 -7.84
N LEU A 137 -3.84 7.73 -7.28
CA LEU A 137 -4.24 9.12 -7.42
C LEU A 137 -4.32 9.54 -8.90
N LEU A 138 -3.32 9.17 -9.69
CA LEU A 138 -3.27 9.47 -11.12
C LEU A 138 -4.37 8.72 -11.91
N ALA A 139 -4.64 7.47 -11.56
CA ALA A 139 -5.72 6.69 -12.19
C ALA A 139 -7.10 7.31 -11.91
N TYR A 140 -7.37 7.71 -10.66
CA TYR A 140 -8.60 8.44 -10.32
C TYR A 140 -8.71 9.76 -11.08
N ALA A 141 -7.64 10.56 -11.09
CA ALA A 141 -7.64 11.85 -11.79
C ALA A 141 -7.91 11.71 -13.30
N LEU A 142 -7.32 10.70 -13.95
CA LEU A 142 -7.53 10.45 -15.37
C LEU A 142 -8.98 10.04 -15.69
N VAL A 143 -9.55 9.14 -14.89
CA VAL A 143 -10.93 8.67 -15.09
C VAL A 143 -11.93 9.78 -14.82
N ASP A 144 -11.75 10.56 -13.75
CA ASP A 144 -12.60 11.69 -13.40
C ASP A 144 -12.55 12.80 -14.47
N ASP A 145 -11.37 13.11 -15.02
CA ASP A 145 -11.23 14.07 -16.14
C ASP A 145 -12.05 13.64 -17.36
N ILE A 146 -11.95 12.37 -17.77
CA ILE A 146 -12.70 11.86 -18.92
C ILE A 146 -14.20 11.87 -18.65
N ALA A 147 -14.63 11.46 -17.45
CA ALA A 147 -16.04 11.42 -17.06
C ALA A 147 -16.69 12.81 -17.06
N ARG A 148 -15.92 13.88 -16.88
CA ARG A 148 -16.40 15.27 -16.90
C ARG A 148 -16.45 15.91 -18.29
N LYS A 149 -16.00 15.22 -19.35
CA LYS A 149 -16.02 15.76 -20.71
C LYS A 149 -17.41 15.66 -21.33
N PRO A 150 -17.82 16.63 -22.19
CA PRO A 150 -19.12 16.60 -22.86
C PRO A 150 -19.41 15.35 -23.71
N HIS A 151 -18.37 14.61 -24.10
CA HIS A 151 -18.46 13.39 -24.93
C HIS A 151 -17.91 12.15 -24.20
N ALA A 152 -18.03 12.08 -22.87
CA ALA A 152 -17.50 11.00 -22.05
C ALA A 152 -17.88 9.60 -22.57
N ASP A 153 -19.16 9.38 -22.92
CA ASP A 153 -19.64 8.09 -23.43
C ASP A 153 -18.89 7.65 -24.68
N LEU A 154 -18.63 8.58 -25.61
CA LEU A 154 -17.87 8.32 -26.82
C LEU A 154 -16.41 8.01 -26.49
N LEU A 155 -15.80 8.76 -25.57
CA LEU A 155 -14.43 8.51 -25.12
C LEU A 155 -14.28 7.12 -24.49
N PHE A 156 -15.21 6.73 -23.63
CA PHE A 156 -15.23 5.41 -23.01
C PHE A 156 -15.54 4.29 -24.00
N GLN A 157 -16.34 4.54 -25.05
CA GLN A 157 -16.59 3.57 -26.11
C GLN A 157 -15.31 3.15 -26.86
N TYR A 158 -14.35 4.08 -27.01
CA TYR A 158 -13.06 3.82 -27.65
C TYR A 158 -11.94 3.47 -26.66
N ALA A 159 -12.23 3.40 -25.36
CA ALA A 159 -11.26 2.97 -24.37
C ALA A 159 -10.92 1.48 -24.56
N ALA A 160 -9.66 1.21 -24.87
CA ALA A 160 -9.16 -0.14 -25.16
C ALA A 160 -8.41 -0.75 -23.95
N SER A 161 -7.71 -1.87 -24.19
CA SER A 161 -6.96 -2.61 -23.16
C SER A 161 -5.96 -1.75 -22.40
N GLY A 162 -5.24 -0.86 -23.08
CA GLY A 162 -4.27 0.03 -22.41
C GLY A 162 -4.92 0.98 -21.39
N PHE A 163 -6.10 1.52 -21.70
CA PHE A 163 -6.87 2.33 -20.76
C PHE A 163 -7.34 1.46 -19.59
N ARG A 164 -7.96 0.31 -19.89
CA ARG A 164 -8.46 -0.65 -18.89
C ARG A 164 -7.38 -1.03 -17.87
N ASP A 165 -6.17 -1.35 -18.33
CA ASP A 165 -5.09 -1.81 -17.45
C ASP A 165 -4.57 -0.67 -16.57
N PHE A 166 -4.42 0.54 -17.13
CA PHE A 166 -3.95 1.71 -16.40
C PHE A 166 -4.98 2.19 -15.36
N THR A 167 -6.27 2.10 -15.67
CA THR A 167 -7.35 2.61 -14.82
C THR A 167 -8.02 1.54 -13.97
N ARG A 168 -7.62 0.27 -14.05
CA ARG A 168 -8.19 -0.81 -13.23
C ARG A 168 -8.26 -0.44 -11.76
N ILE A 169 -7.21 0.19 -11.25
CA ILE A 169 -7.06 0.58 -9.85
C ILE A 169 -7.95 1.76 -9.42
N ALA A 170 -8.49 2.54 -10.36
CA ALA A 170 -9.50 3.57 -10.09
C ALA A 170 -10.89 2.97 -9.77
N GLY A 171 -11.08 1.66 -9.92
CA GLY A 171 -12.27 0.93 -9.45
C GLY A 171 -12.23 0.54 -7.97
N SER A 172 -11.18 0.93 -7.23
CA SER A 172 -11.04 0.64 -5.80
C SER A 172 -11.99 1.49 -4.93
N SER A 173 -12.08 1.21 -3.63
CA SER A 173 -12.93 1.99 -2.70
C SER A 173 -12.46 3.45 -2.61
N PRO A 174 -13.33 4.44 -2.89
CA PRO A 174 -13.01 5.86 -2.74
C PRO A 174 -12.70 6.25 -1.29
N GLU A 175 -13.42 5.70 -0.32
CA GLU A 175 -13.25 6.02 1.10
C GLU A 175 -11.88 5.55 1.62
N MET A 176 -11.49 4.32 1.26
CA MET A 176 -10.18 3.78 1.64
C MET A 176 -9.04 4.61 1.04
N TRP A 177 -9.13 4.94 -0.26
CA TRP A 177 -8.07 5.70 -0.92
C TRP A 177 -8.01 7.16 -0.48
N ARG A 178 -9.14 7.79 -0.14
CA ARG A 178 -9.15 9.09 0.55
C ARG A 178 -8.34 9.01 1.84
N ASP A 179 -8.60 8.01 2.68
CA ASP A 179 -7.94 7.87 3.98
C ASP A 179 -6.44 7.62 3.80
N ILE A 180 -6.03 6.78 2.84
CA ILE A 180 -4.61 6.56 2.49
C ILE A 180 -3.93 7.84 2.01
N SER A 181 -4.59 8.60 1.12
CA SER A 181 -4.04 9.86 0.60
C SER A 181 -3.85 10.91 1.68
N LEU A 182 -4.78 10.99 2.64
CA LEU A 182 -4.67 11.92 3.77
C LEU A 182 -3.63 11.45 4.80
N ALA A 183 -3.58 10.15 5.09
CA ALA A 183 -2.65 9.56 6.04
C ALA A 183 -1.19 9.71 5.58
N ASN A 184 -0.91 9.60 4.28
CA ASN A 184 0.43 9.76 3.71
C ASN A 184 0.57 11.02 2.83
N GLN A 185 -0.12 12.10 3.23
CA GLN A 185 -0.22 13.32 2.42
C GLN A 185 1.14 13.91 2.05
N SER A 186 2.06 14.02 3.00
CA SER A 186 3.35 14.66 2.76
C SER A 186 4.16 13.95 1.67
N ALA A 187 4.37 12.63 1.81
CA ALA A 187 5.13 11.88 0.81
C ALA A 187 4.39 11.78 -0.53
N LEU A 188 3.05 11.72 -0.50
CA LEU A 188 2.25 11.73 -1.72
C LEU A 188 2.34 13.07 -2.48
N LEU A 189 2.40 14.20 -1.77
CA LEU A 189 2.61 15.51 -2.39
C LEU A 189 3.99 15.62 -3.04
N ASP A 190 5.04 15.16 -2.36
CA ASP A 190 6.40 15.16 -2.93
C ASP A 190 6.46 14.36 -4.24
N GLU A 191 5.82 13.17 -4.27
CA GLU A 191 5.75 12.33 -5.46
C GLU A 191 4.85 12.94 -6.55
N LEU A 192 3.75 13.59 -6.18
CA LEU A 192 2.88 14.29 -7.12
C LEU A 192 3.59 15.46 -7.80
N ASP A 193 4.33 16.28 -7.05
CA ASP A 193 5.09 17.41 -7.57
C ASP A 193 6.21 16.93 -8.51
N SER A 194 6.93 15.87 -8.12
CA SER A 194 7.92 15.20 -8.98
C SER A 194 7.31 14.73 -10.30
N TYR A 195 6.12 14.12 -10.24
CA TYR A 195 5.40 13.65 -11.43
C TYR A 195 4.90 14.80 -12.31
N MET A 196 4.36 15.87 -11.72
CA MET A 196 3.92 17.07 -12.43
C MET A 196 5.07 17.75 -13.18
N ASN A 197 6.26 17.77 -12.60
CA ASN A 197 7.47 18.26 -13.27
C ASN A 197 7.81 17.39 -14.50
N ARG A 198 7.69 16.05 -14.38
CA ARG A 198 7.91 15.14 -15.50
C ARG A 198 6.88 15.31 -16.62
N LEU A 199 5.60 15.50 -16.27
CA LEU A 199 4.56 15.81 -17.25
C LEU A 199 4.80 17.15 -17.94
N SER A 200 5.23 18.16 -17.20
CA SER A 200 5.56 19.48 -17.76
C SER A 200 6.71 19.40 -18.77
N GLN A 201 7.74 18.60 -18.47
CA GLN A 201 8.83 18.32 -19.41
C GLN A 201 8.30 17.65 -20.69
N LEU A 202 7.50 16.59 -20.57
CA LEU A 202 6.92 15.88 -21.71
C LEU A 202 6.01 16.78 -22.55
N ARG A 203 5.19 17.62 -21.91
CA ARG A 203 4.38 18.64 -22.60
C ARG A 203 5.27 19.59 -23.41
N GLY A 204 6.37 20.05 -22.83
CA GLY A 204 7.32 20.95 -23.51
C GLY A 204 7.92 20.32 -24.77
N LEU A 205 8.38 19.07 -24.65
CA LEU A 205 8.91 18.31 -25.80
C LEU A 205 7.85 18.11 -26.90
N LEU A 206 6.62 17.78 -26.51
CA LEU A 206 5.50 17.63 -27.43
C LEU A 206 5.15 18.93 -28.16
N ALA A 207 5.09 20.04 -27.42
CA ALA A 207 4.80 21.37 -27.99
C ALA A 207 5.89 21.85 -28.96
N ALA A 208 7.15 21.46 -28.73
CA ALA A 208 8.27 21.76 -29.60
C ALA A 208 8.37 20.82 -30.81
N GLY A 209 7.59 19.72 -30.86
CA GLY A 209 7.76 18.68 -31.86
C GLY A 209 9.10 17.92 -31.74
N ASP A 210 9.70 17.89 -30.54
CA ASP A 210 11.00 17.27 -30.28
C ASP A 210 10.86 15.74 -30.17
N GLY A 211 10.79 15.09 -31.34
CA GLY A 211 10.73 13.63 -31.47
C GLY A 211 11.88 12.91 -30.74
N PRO A 212 13.15 13.28 -30.96
CA PRO A 212 14.29 12.68 -30.25
C PRO A 212 14.19 12.81 -28.73
N GLY A 213 13.77 13.98 -28.21
CA GLY A 213 13.59 14.18 -26.78
C GLY A 213 12.48 13.30 -26.18
N ILE A 214 11.35 13.15 -26.88
CA ILE A 214 10.27 12.24 -26.48
C ILE A 214 10.75 10.79 -26.47
N GLU A 215 11.45 10.36 -27.52
CA GLU A 215 12.00 9.00 -27.63
C GLU A 215 12.97 8.68 -26.49
N ALA A 216 13.83 9.62 -26.10
CA ALA A 216 14.73 9.45 -24.97
C ALA A 216 13.98 9.23 -23.64
N VAL A 217 12.91 9.99 -23.41
CA VAL A 217 12.06 9.81 -22.21
C VAL A 217 11.40 8.43 -22.20
N TYR A 218 10.85 7.99 -23.34
CA TYR A 218 10.20 6.69 -23.46
C TYR A 218 11.19 5.52 -23.35
N GLY A 219 12.38 5.66 -23.95
CA GLY A 219 13.46 4.69 -23.86
C GLY A 219 13.91 4.46 -22.41
N ASN A 220 14.08 5.53 -21.63
CA ASN A 220 14.39 5.42 -20.21
C ASN A 220 13.30 4.67 -19.43
N ALA A 221 12.03 5.02 -19.65
CA ALA A 221 10.91 4.34 -18.98
C ALA A 221 10.80 2.85 -19.37
N GLN A 222 11.02 2.53 -20.65
CA GLN A 222 11.01 1.16 -21.15
C GLN A 222 12.12 0.32 -20.50
N GLN A 223 13.35 0.84 -20.47
CA GLN A 223 14.50 0.14 -19.88
C GLN A 223 14.29 -0.13 -18.39
N ALA A 224 13.83 0.89 -17.63
CA ALA A 224 13.53 0.73 -16.21
C ALA A 224 12.47 -0.36 -15.98
N ARG A 225 11.38 -0.35 -16.76
CA ARG A 225 10.33 -1.38 -16.66
C ARG A 225 10.84 -2.78 -17.01
N GLN A 226 11.58 -2.94 -18.10
CA GLN A 226 12.14 -4.24 -18.50
C GLN A 226 13.16 -4.78 -17.49
N SER A 227 13.91 -3.88 -16.83
CA SER A 227 14.80 -4.26 -15.74
C SER A 227 14.02 -4.79 -14.54
N TRP A 228 12.97 -4.09 -14.12
CA TRP A 228 12.10 -4.51 -13.02
C TRP A 228 11.44 -5.88 -13.27
N ILE A 229 10.90 -6.12 -14.46
CA ILE A 229 10.30 -7.42 -14.84
C ILE A 229 11.33 -8.55 -14.71
N ARG A 230 12.54 -8.36 -15.25
CA ARG A 230 13.59 -9.40 -15.26
C ARG A 230 14.16 -9.70 -13.88
N THR A 231 14.24 -8.71 -13.01
CA THR A 231 14.96 -8.83 -11.73
C THR A 231 14.05 -9.10 -10.55
N ILE A 232 12.88 -8.46 -10.52
CA ILE A 232 11.95 -8.53 -9.39
C ILE A 232 10.79 -9.46 -9.71
N GLU A 233 10.04 -9.19 -10.79
CA GLU A 233 8.82 -9.94 -11.10
C GLU A 233 9.09 -11.40 -11.46
N ALA A 234 10.14 -11.67 -12.25
CA ALA A 234 10.55 -13.02 -12.61
C ALA A 234 11.01 -13.83 -11.37
N THR A 235 11.80 -13.21 -10.48
CA THR A 235 12.27 -13.83 -9.23
C THR A 235 11.09 -14.14 -8.30
N GLU A 236 10.13 -13.23 -8.18
CA GLU A 236 8.90 -13.47 -7.40
C GLU A 236 8.04 -14.58 -8.01
N THR A 237 8.02 -14.71 -9.33
CA THR A 237 7.26 -15.77 -10.02
C THR A 237 7.92 -17.14 -9.85
N GLN A 238 9.25 -17.22 -9.93
CA GLN A 238 9.99 -18.46 -9.68
C GLN A 238 9.88 -18.92 -8.22
N ALA A 239 9.93 -17.98 -7.26
CA ALA A 239 9.72 -18.28 -5.84
C ALA A 239 8.32 -18.84 -5.55
N ARG A 240 7.30 -18.48 -6.35
CA ARG A 240 5.93 -19.05 -6.25
C ARG A 240 5.80 -20.45 -6.86
N GLN A 241 6.66 -20.83 -7.80
CA GLN A 241 6.59 -22.12 -8.51
C GLN A 241 7.52 -23.20 -7.93
N GLY A 242 8.51 -22.82 -7.11
CA GLY A 242 9.50 -23.74 -6.52
C GLY A 242 9.17 -24.22 -5.10
N GLY A 243 7.94 -24.04 -4.63
CA GLY A 243 7.46 -24.50 -3.33
C GLY A 243 6.70 -25.81 -3.43
N ASP A 244 7.38 -26.87 -3.88
CA ASP A 244 6.93 -28.28 -3.79
C ASP A 244 7.71 -29.00 -2.67
#